data_AF-C5KFP0-F1
#
_entry.id   AF-C5KFP0-F1
#
_cell.length_a   1.000
_cell.length_b   1.000
_cell.length_c   1.000
_cell.angle_alpha   90.00
_cell.angle_beta   90.00
_cell.angle_gamma   90.00
#
_symmetry.space_group_name_H-M   'P 1'
#
loop_
_entity.id
_entity.type
_entity.pdbx_description
1 polymer ?
#
loop_
_entity_poly.entity_id
_entity_poly.type
_entity_poly.pdbx_seq_one_letter_code
_entity_poly.pdbx_strand_id
1 'polypeptide(L)' 'MSLLVVDALTGYVTYAIVPDNASTHLTLIALEGIFLARGYPLGLLSDSDARFTSTAAVAWSKALGI' A
#
# COMPACT_ATOMS: atom_id res chain seq x y z
N MET A 1 7.87 -1.51 11.88
CA MET A 1 6.45 -1.12 11.86
C MET A 1 5.64 -2.13 11.05
N SER A 2 4.31 -2.03 11.07
CA SER A 2 3.41 -2.84 10.24
C SER A 2 2.55 -1.93 9.36
N LEU A 3 2.46 -2.27 8.07
CA LEU A 3 1.42 -1.75 7.20
C LEU A 3 0.15 -2.55 7.46
N LEU A 4 -0.91 -1.87 7.90
CA LEU A 4 -2.24 -2.47 8.03
C LEU A 4 -3.05 -2.10 6.80
N VAL A 5 -3.65 -3.11 6.17
CA VAL A 5 -4.50 -2.94 4.99
C VAL A 5 -5.87 -3.54 5.30
N VAL A 6 -6.90 -2.74 5.08
CA VAL A 6 -8.29 -3.12 5.32
C VAL A 6 -9.03 -3.08 4.00
N ASP A 7 -9.65 -4.19 3.64
CA ASP A 7 -10.63 -4.23 2.56
C ASP A 7 -11.90 -3.50 3.03
N ALA A 8 -12.22 -2.37 2.40
CA ALA A 8 -13.34 -1.52 2.78
C ALA A 8 -14.72 -2.17 2.53
N LEU A 9 -14.83 -3.15 1.64
CA LEU A 9 -16.08 -3.84 1.33
C LEU A 9 -16.33 -4.98 2.31
N THR A 10 -15.30 -5.78 2.59
CA THR A 10 -15.44 -7.01 3.40
C THR A 10 -15.04 -6.83 4.86
N GLY A 11 -14.35 -5.74 5.20
CA GLY A 11 -13.76 -5.52 6.52
C GLY A 11 -12.57 -6.44 6.81
N TYR A 12 -12.10 -7.21 5.83
CA TYR A 12 -10.96 -8.10 5.99
C TYR A 12 -9.68 -7.31 6.24
N VAL A 13 -8.94 -7.71 7.27
CA VAL A 13 -7.69 -7.06 7.67
C VAL A 13 -6.51 -7.96 7.34
N THR A 14 -5.50 -7.38 6.72
CA THR A 14 -4.19 -8.01 6.51
C THR A 14 -3.08 -7.03 6.81
N TYR A 15 -1.86 -7.54 6.95
CA TYR A 15 -0.71 -6.71 7.26
C TYR A 15 0.55 -7.18 6.54
N ALA A 16 1.50 -6.25 6.40
CA ALA A 16 2.87 -6.54 6.02
C ALA A 16 3.83 -5.91 7.03
N ILE A 17 4.89 -6.63 7.39
CA ILE A 17 5.94 -6.10 8.26
C ILE A 17 6.93 -5.32 7.41
N VAL A 18 7.17 -4.08 7.79
CA VAL A 18 8.07 -3.17 7.08
C VAL A 18 9.01 -2.49 8.10
N PRO A 19 10.33 -2.42 7.85
CA PRO A 19 11.26 -1.71 8.74
C PRO A 19 10.85 -0.25 8.94
N ASP A 20 11.10 0.32 10.14
CA ASP A 20 10.70 1.69 10.47
C ASP A 20 11.30 2.75 9.53
N ASN A 21 12.49 2.49 9.00
CA ASN A 21 13.20 3.34 8.06
C ASN A 21 13.07 2.88 6.60
N ALA A 22 12.09 2.03 6.29
CA ALA A 22 11.91 1.55 4.93
C ALA A 22 11.63 2.71 3.98
N SER A 23 12.27 2.65 2.81
CA SER A 23 12.01 3.60 1.74
C SER A 23 10.57 3.47 1.23
N THR A 24 10.09 4.51 0.54
CA THR A 24 8.82 4.45 -0.20
C THR A 24 8.75 3.19 -1.05
N HIS A 25 9.80 2.89 -1.82
CA HIS A 25 9.79 1.78 -2.76
C HIS A 25 9.59 0.42 -2.07
N LEU A 26 10.27 0.16 -0.94
CA LEU A 26 10.07 -1.06 -0.16
C LEU A 26 8.66 -1.14 0.44
N THR A 27 8.13 0.00 0.87
CA THR A 27 6.76 0.10 1.41
C THR A 27 5.73 -0.26 0.33
N LEU A 28 5.90 0.23 -0.89
CA LEU A 28 5.03 -0.05 -2.03
C LEU A 28 5.13 -1.51 -2.50
N ILE A 29 6.33 -2.10 -2.54
CA ILE A 29 6.51 -3.53 -2.85
C ILE A 29 5.76 -4.41 -1.84
N ALA A 30 5.86 -4.09 -0.55
CA ALA A 30 5.14 -4.83 0.48
C ALA A 30 3.62 -4.74 0.30
N LEU A 31 3.12 -3.56 -0.07
CA LEU A 31 1.70 -3.34 -0.35
C LEU A 31 1.22 -4.07 -1.62
N GLU A 32 2.03 -4.06 -2.69
CA GLU A 32 1.75 -4.78 -3.93
C GLU A 32 1.72 -6.30 -3.72
N GLY A 33 2.57 -6.82 -2.84
CA GLY A 33 2.51 -8.23 -2.40
C GLY A 33 1.15 -8.61 -1.79
N ILE A 34 0.53 -7.69 -1.03
CA ILE A 34 -0.82 -7.89 -0.50
C ILE A 34 -1.84 -7.90 -1.65
N PHE A 35 -1.74 -6.96 -2.58
CA PHE A 35 -2.66 -6.86 -3.71
C PHE A 35 -2.59 -8.07 -4.65
N LEU A 36 -1.39 -8.60 -4.90
CA LEU A 36 -1.23 -9.85 -5.67
C LEU A 36 -1.95 -11.04 -5.03
N ALA A 37 -1.98 -11.11 -3.70
CA ALA A 37 -2.63 -12.20 -2.98
C ALA A 37 -4.16 -12.03 -2.85
N ARG A 38 -4.67 -10.80 -2.94
CA ARG A 38 -6.08 -10.47 -2.65
C ARG A 38 -6.86 -9.88 -3.83
N GLY A 39 -6.17 -9.57 -4.92
CA GLY A 39 -6.70 -8.77 -6.02
C GLY A 39 -6.33 -7.29 -5.86
N TYR A 40 -6.17 -6.61 -6.99
CA TYR A 40 -5.89 -5.18 -7.02
C TYR A 40 -7.15 -4.39 -6.65
N PRO A 41 -7.04 -3.40 -5.74
CA PRO A 41 -8.18 -2.56 -5.37
C PRO A 41 -8.49 -1.55 -6.48
N LEU A 42 -9.74 -1.04 -6.47
CA LEU A 42 -10.15 0.07 -7.34
C LEU A 42 -9.65 1.44 -6.87
N GLY A 43 -9.18 1.53 -5.64
CA GLY A 43 -8.72 2.77 -5.00
C GLY A 43 -7.99 2.47 -3.71
N LEU A 44 -7.07 3.34 -3.33
CA LEU A 44 -6.30 3.25 -2.08
C LEU A 44 -6.54 4.50 -1.24
N LEU A 45 -7.00 4.31 0.00
CA LEU A 45 -7.05 5.35 1.01
C LEU A 45 -5.91 5.11 2.01
N SER A 46 -5.10 6.13 2.27
CA SER A 46 -3.98 6.09 3.22
C SER A 46 -3.98 7.32 4.12
N ASP A 47 -3.15 7.28 5.16
CA ASP A 47 -2.86 8.45 5.97
C ASP A 47 -1.94 9.44 5.23
N SER A 48 -1.55 10.53 5.89
CA SER A 48 -0.67 11.55 5.32
C SER A 48 0.83 11.23 5.43
N ASP A 49 1.21 9.95 5.54
CA ASP A 49 2.63 9.57 5.58
C ASP A 49 3.36 9.98 4.29
N ALA A 50 4.60 10.45 4.43
CA ALA A 50 5.43 10.91 3.32
C ALA A 50 5.65 9.84 2.25
N ARG A 51 5.59 8.55 2.63
CA ARG A 51 5.76 7.43 1.70
C ARG A 51 4.58 7.31 0.74
N PHE A 52 3.35 7.54 1.19
CA PHE A 52 2.14 7.48 0.35
C PHE A 52 1.84 8.78 -0.42
N THR A 53 2.38 9.90 0.04
CA THR A 53 2.24 11.21 -0.64
C THR A 53 3.40 11.54 -1.59
N SER A 54 4.44 10.70 -1.64
CA SER A 54 5.59 10.88 -2.51
C SER A 54 5.25 10.76 -4.02
N THR A 55 6.05 11.42 -4.86
CA THR A 55 5.93 11.31 -6.33
C THR A 55 6.07 9.87 -6.84
N ALA A 56 6.89 9.06 -6.15
CA ALA A 56 7.05 7.64 -6.45
C ALA A 56 5.76 6.85 -6.19
N ALA A 57 5.06 7.13 -5.08
CA ALA A 57 3.77 6.49 -4.79
C ALA A 57 2.69 6.90 -5.80
N VAL A 58 2.65 8.17 -6.21
CA VAL A 58 1.72 8.65 -7.25
C VAL A 58 2.00 7.98 -8.60
N ALA A 59 3.27 7.83 -8.99
CA ALA A 59 3.63 7.16 -10.22
C ALA A 59 3.27 5.67 -10.19
N TRP A 60 3.51 5.01 -9.05
CA TRP A 60 3.14 3.62 -8.81
C TRP A 60 1.62 3.40 -8.84
N SER A 61 0.82 4.25 -8.19
CA SER A 61 -0.65 4.08 -8.19
C SER A 61 -1.21 4.20 -9.61
N LYS A 62 -0.72 5.19 -10.38
CA LYS A 62 -1.08 5.36 -11.79
C LYS A 62 -0.72 4.15 -12.64
N ALA A 63 0.43 3.53 -12.40
CA ALA A 63 0.85 2.33 -13.14
C ALA A 63 -0.07 1.13 -12.86
N LEU A 64 -0.64 1.06 -11.66
CA LEU A 64 -1.61 0.02 -11.26
C LEU A 64 -3.06 0.37 -11.59
N GLY A 65 -3.35 1.59 -12.04
CA GLY A 65 -4.71 2.07 -12.28
C GLY A 65 -5.51 2.37 -11.01
N ILE A 66 -4.81 2.78 -9.93
CA ILE A 66 -5.35 3.10 -8.60
C ILE A 66 -5.28 4.61 -8.32
#